data_AF-A0A518FN44-F1
#
_entry.id   AF-A0A518FN44-F1
#
_cell.length_a   1.000
_cell.length_b   1.000
_cell.length_c   1.000
_cell.angle_alpha   90.00
_cell.angle_beta   90.00
_cell.angle_gamma   90.00
#
_symmetry.space_group_name_H-M   'P 1'
#
loop_
_entity.id
_entity.type
_entity.pdbx_description
1 polymer ?
#
loop_
_entity_poly.entity_id
_entity_poly.type
_entity_poly.pdbx_seq_one_letter_code
_entity_poly.pdbx_strand_id
1 'polypeptide(L)'
;MKYQQHILIVLFLIVIHPSLIIASEPLTTAKALASGKFKGWTYGSKTSQNQIDCVQFVLAVVEECMSQSLGEETRKQLLISNLTTEEQKMLPTLIQMENRKIRGIQHALVSIKRGKAVRAEHARSGDFIQYWIKSKNGEWFGHSGLLEKVYTKDGIIEATVFGSHKSSNGISTSKFKLNLIGADRKIFLVRLM
;
A
#
# COMPACT_ATOMS: atom_id res chain seq x y z
N MET A 1 70.74 -10.84 31.53
CA MET A 1 70.04 -11.08 30.26
C MET A 1 68.55 -10.94 30.49
N LYS A 2 67.94 -9.87 29.94
CA LYS A 2 66.52 -9.53 30.10
C LYS A 2 65.78 -9.96 28.83
N TYR A 3 64.81 -10.86 28.93
CA TYR A 3 63.85 -11.12 27.86
C TYR A 3 62.62 -10.24 28.08
N GLN A 4 62.44 -9.21 27.24
CA GLN A 4 61.20 -8.46 27.15
C GLN A 4 60.21 -9.27 26.31
N GLN A 5 59.09 -9.66 26.92
CA GLN A 5 57.93 -10.18 26.20
C GLN A 5 57.11 -8.99 25.70
N HIS A 6 57.02 -8.83 24.39
CA HIS A 6 56.08 -7.91 23.76
C HIS A 6 54.71 -8.57 23.68
N ILE A 7 53.74 -8.04 24.42
CA ILE A 7 52.32 -8.39 24.31
C ILE A 7 51.76 -7.65 23.09
N LEU A 8 51.42 -8.40 22.04
CA LEU A 8 50.71 -7.91 20.88
C LEU A 8 49.21 -7.84 21.21
N ILE A 9 48.69 -6.65 21.51
CA ILE A 9 47.24 -6.43 21.67
C ILE A 9 46.64 -6.29 20.26
N VAL A 10 45.98 -7.35 19.80
CA VAL A 10 45.18 -7.32 18.57
C VAL A 10 43.84 -6.65 18.90
N LEU A 11 43.71 -5.37 18.55
CA LEU A 11 42.41 -4.69 18.55
C LEU A 11 41.54 -5.28 17.44
N PHE A 12 40.53 -6.09 17.81
CA PHE A 12 39.41 -6.39 16.92
C PHE A 12 38.53 -5.16 16.80
N LEU A 13 38.70 -4.40 15.71
CA LEU A 13 37.71 -3.45 15.24
C LEU A 13 36.47 -4.25 14.77
N ILE A 14 35.48 -4.36 15.65
CA ILE A 14 34.14 -4.81 15.26
C ILE A 14 33.56 -3.71 14.37
N VAL A 15 33.65 -3.89 13.05
CA VAL A 15 32.90 -3.09 12.08
C VAL A 15 31.44 -3.48 12.25
N ILE A 16 30.72 -2.70 13.07
CA ILE A 16 29.27 -2.78 13.18
C ILE A 16 28.72 -2.46 11.79
N HIS A 17 28.32 -3.50 11.06
CA HIS A 17 27.65 -3.31 9.78
C HIS A 17 26.38 -2.49 10.04
N PRO A 18 26.09 -1.46 9.22
CA PRO A 18 24.86 -0.71 9.35
C PRO A 18 23.71 -1.72 9.26
N SER A 19 22.89 -1.73 10.30
CA SER A 19 21.73 -2.59 10.43
C SER A 19 21.01 -2.66 9.10
N LEU A 20 20.90 -3.87 8.53
CA LEU A 20 19.94 -4.13 7.48
C LEU A 20 18.59 -3.74 8.07
N ILE A 21 18.08 -2.55 7.71
CA ILE A 21 16.70 -2.19 7.98
C ILE A 21 15.91 -3.16 7.11
N ILE A 22 15.49 -4.28 7.69
CA ILE A 22 14.50 -5.15 7.06
C ILE A 22 13.26 -4.27 7.00
N ALA A 23 12.95 -3.74 5.81
CA ALA A 23 11.69 -3.06 5.57
C ALA A 23 10.60 -4.00 6.08
N SER A 24 9.87 -3.56 7.12
CA SER A 24 8.80 -4.35 7.70
C SER A 24 7.80 -4.72 6.61
N GLU A 25 7.36 -5.98 6.59
CA GLU A 25 6.41 -6.46 5.60
C GLU A 25 5.13 -5.58 5.63
N PRO A 26 4.66 -5.04 4.48
CA PRO A 26 3.65 -3.97 4.48
C PRO A 26 2.36 -4.29 5.24
N LEU A 27 1.87 -5.54 5.20
CA LEU A 27 0.67 -5.92 5.93
C LEU A 27 0.90 -5.89 7.45
N THR A 28 2.08 -6.31 7.90
CA THR A 28 2.49 -6.22 9.30
C THR A 28 2.53 -4.77 9.78
N THR A 29 3.11 -3.87 8.99
CA THR A 29 3.11 -2.41 9.26
C THR A 29 1.70 -1.85 9.31
N ALA A 30 0.85 -2.23 8.34
CA ALA A 30 -0.55 -1.80 8.31
C ALA A 30 -1.30 -2.22 9.57
N LYS A 31 -1.11 -3.46 10.03
CA LYS A 31 -1.72 -3.97 11.26
C LYS A 31 -1.20 -3.23 12.50
N ALA A 32 0.10 -2.98 12.58
CA ALA A 32 0.70 -2.22 13.68
C ALA A 32 0.12 -0.79 13.76
N LEU A 33 0.05 -0.09 12.63
CA LEU A 33 -0.56 1.25 12.54
C LEU A 33 -2.04 1.23 12.96
N ALA A 34 -2.80 0.21 12.52
CA ALA A 34 -4.21 0.07 12.86
C ALA A 34 -4.42 -0.17 14.37
N SER A 35 -3.62 -1.02 14.99
CA SER A 35 -3.73 -1.33 16.43
C SER A 35 -3.11 -0.28 17.35
N GLY A 36 -2.20 0.54 16.82
CA GLY A 36 -1.50 1.60 17.54
C GLY A 36 -2.03 2.98 17.16
N LYS A 37 -1.36 3.64 16.21
CA LYS A 37 -1.60 5.04 15.81
C LYS A 37 -3.07 5.35 15.49
N PHE A 38 -3.74 4.44 14.79
CA PHE A 38 -5.12 4.63 14.31
C PHE A 38 -6.15 3.85 15.12
N LYS A 39 -5.80 3.40 16.33
CA LYS A 39 -6.73 2.70 17.20
C LYS A 39 -7.95 3.58 17.50
N GLY A 40 -9.14 3.08 17.17
CA GLY A 40 -10.40 3.80 17.38
C GLY A 40 -10.71 4.88 16.34
N TRP A 41 -9.87 5.05 15.31
CA TRP A 41 -10.16 5.97 14.21
C TRP A 41 -11.28 5.42 13.32
N THR A 42 -12.09 6.33 12.79
CA THR A 42 -13.23 6.00 11.93
C THR A 42 -12.94 6.28 10.46
N TYR A 43 -13.80 5.82 9.56
CA TYR A 43 -13.64 6.08 8.14
C TYR A 43 -14.02 7.54 7.81
N GLY A 44 -13.13 8.26 7.13
CA GLY A 44 -13.38 9.62 6.64
C GLY A 44 -12.07 10.36 6.38
N SER A 45 -12.11 11.52 5.74
CA SER A 45 -10.88 12.22 5.32
C SER A 45 -10.35 13.25 6.34
N LYS A 46 -11.05 13.45 7.47
CA LYS A 46 -10.74 14.49 8.47
C LYS A 46 -9.90 13.94 9.62
N THR A 47 -8.57 14.04 9.49
CA THR A 47 -7.62 13.61 10.53
C THR A 47 -7.81 14.31 11.86
N SER A 48 -8.26 15.58 11.88
CA SER A 48 -8.60 16.33 13.10
C SER A 48 -9.77 15.75 13.89
N GLN A 49 -10.55 14.84 13.29
CA GLN A 49 -11.67 14.13 13.92
C GLN A 49 -11.35 12.64 14.12
N ASN A 50 -10.06 12.27 14.12
CA ASN A 50 -9.62 10.87 14.14
C ASN A 50 -10.29 10.04 13.03
N GLN A 51 -10.35 10.61 11.81
CA GLN A 51 -10.81 9.91 10.62
C GLN A 51 -9.65 9.67 9.66
N ILE A 52 -9.68 8.51 9.00
CA ILE A 52 -8.74 8.20 7.92
C ILE A 52 -9.46 7.44 6.80
N ASP A 53 -9.27 7.86 5.55
CA ASP A 53 -9.83 7.17 4.40
C ASP A 53 -8.86 6.11 3.84
N CYS A 54 -9.29 5.40 2.80
CA CYS A 54 -8.54 4.28 2.25
C CYS A 54 -7.18 4.68 1.64
N VAL A 55 -7.09 5.82 0.96
CA VAL A 55 -5.84 6.26 0.33
C VAL A 55 -4.92 6.94 1.34
N GLN A 56 -5.48 7.67 2.32
CA GLN A 56 -4.72 8.22 3.44
C GLN A 56 -4.10 7.11 4.30
N PHE A 57 -4.82 6.02 4.54
CA PHE A 57 -4.29 4.87 5.27
C PHE A 57 -3.16 4.19 4.49
N VAL A 58 -3.35 3.92 3.19
CA VAL A 58 -2.29 3.35 2.35
C VAL A 58 -1.05 4.25 2.31
N LEU A 59 -1.21 5.57 2.23
CA LEU A 59 -0.11 6.52 2.32
C LEU A 59 0.67 6.37 3.64
N ALA A 60 -0.04 6.32 4.77
CA ALA A 60 0.58 6.14 6.07
C ALA A 60 1.37 4.83 6.17
N VAL A 61 0.84 3.73 5.63
CA VAL A 61 1.54 2.44 5.60
C VAL A 61 2.82 2.53 4.78
N VAL A 62 2.78 3.15 3.60
CA VAL A 62 3.94 3.28 2.72
C VAL A 62 5.03 4.13 3.35
N GLU A 63 4.68 5.29 3.91
CA GLU A 63 5.65 6.19 4.55
C GLU A 63 6.30 5.54 5.78
N GLU A 64 5.53 4.74 6.53
CA GLU A 64 6.06 3.94 7.64
C GLU A 64 7.02 2.85 7.14
N CYS A 65 6.63 2.07 6.12
CA CYS A 65 7.50 1.03 5.53
C CYS A 65 8.82 1.59 4.99
N MET A 66 8.79 2.82 4.46
CA MET A 66 9.97 3.47 3.89
C MET A 66 10.74 4.30 4.93
N SER A 67 10.21 4.45 6.14
CA SER A 67 10.75 5.32 7.20
C SER A 67 11.04 6.76 6.72
N GLN A 68 10.24 7.24 5.77
CA GLN A 68 10.37 8.59 5.21
C GLN A 68 9.06 9.04 4.57
N SER A 69 8.83 10.35 4.56
CA SER A 69 7.74 10.95 3.80
C SER A 69 7.97 10.84 2.30
N LEU A 70 6.91 10.58 1.54
CA LEU A 70 6.95 10.66 0.09
C LEU A 70 6.98 12.13 -0.37
N GLY A 71 7.60 12.38 -1.52
CA GLY A 71 7.55 13.68 -2.18
C GLY A 71 6.11 14.10 -2.52
N GLU A 72 5.84 15.40 -2.58
CA GLU A 72 4.50 15.96 -2.76
C GLU A 72 3.77 15.38 -3.98
N GLU A 73 4.45 15.30 -5.13
CA GLU A 73 3.87 14.76 -6.35
C GLU A 73 3.51 13.27 -6.21
N THR A 74 4.36 12.47 -5.57
CA THR A 74 4.07 11.06 -5.30
C THR A 74 2.88 10.90 -4.35
N ARG A 75 2.78 11.77 -3.32
CA ARG A 75 1.60 11.79 -2.43
C ARG A 75 0.34 12.11 -3.21
N LYS A 76 0.36 13.13 -4.07
CA LYS A 76 -0.78 13.50 -4.94
C LYS A 76 -1.22 12.36 -5.85
N GLN A 77 -0.27 11.63 -6.44
CA GLN A 77 -0.55 10.45 -7.27
C GLN A 77 -1.19 9.30 -6.46
N LEU A 78 -0.64 8.99 -5.29
CA LEU A 78 -1.16 7.93 -4.41
C LEU A 78 -2.59 8.26 -3.97
N LEU A 79 -2.83 9.50 -3.56
CA LEU A 79 -4.14 10.00 -3.12
C LEU A 79 -5.14 10.22 -4.26
N ILE A 80 -4.71 10.09 -5.53
CA ILE A 80 -5.50 10.40 -6.74
C ILE A 80 -6.03 11.85 -6.69
N SER A 81 -5.29 12.74 -6.03
CA SER A 81 -5.68 14.14 -5.84
C SER A 81 -5.09 15.08 -6.90
N ASN A 82 -4.45 14.53 -7.94
CA ASN A 82 -3.89 15.25 -9.08
C ASN A 82 -4.81 15.27 -10.33
N LEU A 83 -6.08 14.89 -10.15
CA LEU A 83 -7.10 15.03 -11.19
C LEU A 83 -7.61 16.48 -11.20
N THR A 84 -7.63 17.10 -12.38
CA THR A 84 -8.33 18.39 -12.58
C THR A 84 -9.84 18.21 -12.38
N THR A 85 -10.57 19.31 -12.24
CA THR A 85 -12.05 19.29 -12.15
C THR A 85 -12.69 18.57 -13.34
N GLU A 86 -12.16 18.77 -14.54
CA GLU A 86 -12.60 18.16 -15.79
C GLU A 86 -12.29 16.66 -15.79
N GLU A 87 -11.10 16.26 -15.35
CA GLU A 87 -10.72 14.87 -15.21
C GLU A 87 -11.57 14.13 -14.17
N GLN A 88 -11.94 14.79 -13.08
CA GLN A 88 -12.87 14.24 -12.08
C GLN A 88 -14.26 13.98 -12.68
N LYS A 89 -14.77 14.90 -13.52
CA LYS A 89 -16.03 14.69 -14.25
C LYS A 89 -15.93 13.53 -15.25
N MET A 90 -14.74 13.28 -15.79
CA MET A 90 -14.45 12.18 -16.73
C MET A 90 -13.97 10.90 -16.04
N LEU A 91 -14.06 10.79 -14.71
CA LEU A 91 -13.53 9.66 -13.96
C LEU A 91 -13.98 8.29 -14.53
N PRO A 92 -15.26 8.05 -14.89
CA PRO A 92 -15.67 6.79 -15.52
C PRO A 92 -14.91 6.45 -16.80
N THR A 93 -14.57 7.45 -17.61
CA THR A 93 -13.79 7.30 -18.85
C THR A 93 -12.33 7.00 -18.53
N LEU A 94 -11.74 7.71 -17.57
CA LEU A 94 -10.36 7.49 -17.13
C LEU A 94 -10.15 6.07 -16.59
N ILE A 95 -11.14 5.54 -15.86
CA ILE A 95 -11.13 4.15 -15.36
C ILE A 95 -11.19 3.15 -16.51
N GLN A 96 -12.10 3.35 -17.47
CA GLN A 96 -12.24 2.47 -18.63
C GLN A 96 -10.96 2.41 -19.47
N MET A 97 -10.32 3.57 -19.68
CA MET A 97 -9.06 3.70 -20.39
C MET A 97 -7.82 3.30 -19.56
N GLU A 98 -8.02 2.89 -18.30
CA GLU A 98 -6.93 2.55 -17.37
C GLU A 98 -5.84 3.62 -17.26
N ASN A 99 -6.27 4.89 -17.30
CA ASN A 99 -5.39 6.05 -17.26
C ASN A 99 -4.44 5.96 -16.06
N ARG A 100 -3.17 6.31 -16.24
CA ARG A 100 -2.16 6.23 -15.15
C ARG A 100 -2.57 6.97 -13.88
N LYS A 101 -3.33 8.07 -13.99
CA LYS A 101 -3.77 8.86 -12.83
C LYS A 101 -4.75 8.12 -11.91
N ILE A 102 -5.51 7.15 -12.41
CA ILE A 102 -6.47 6.37 -11.60
C ILE A 102 -5.87 5.11 -10.98
N ARG A 103 -4.57 4.84 -11.23
CA ARG A 103 -3.86 3.68 -10.69
C ARG A 103 -3.35 3.88 -9.26
N GLY A 104 -3.48 5.10 -8.72
CA GLY A 104 -3.18 5.43 -7.33
C GLY A 104 -1.80 4.95 -6.89
N ILE A 105 -1.77 4.17 -5.81
CA ILE A 105 -0.56 3.61 -5.20
C ILE A 105 0.34 2.86 -6.20
N GLN A 106 -0.22 2.14 -7.18
CA GLN A 106 0.60 1.45 -8.18
C GLN A 106 1.42 2.45 -9.00
N HIS A 107 0.77 3.50 -9.52
CA HIS A 107 1.48 4.49 -10.31
C HIS A 107 2.48 5.29 -9.46
N ALA A 108 2.09 5.67 -8.24
CA ALA A 108 2.95 6.41 -7.32
C ALA A 108 4.27 5.68 -7.05
N LEU A 109 4.21 4.41 -6.63
CA LEU A 109 5.42 3.65 -6.27
C LEU A 109 6.25 3.23 -7.48
N VAL A 110 5.62 2.88 -8.61
CA VAL A 110 6.33 2.54 -9.84
C VAL A 110 7.09 3.74 -10.38
N SER A 111 6.51 4.94 -10.33
CA SER A 111 7.13 6.16 -10.88
C SER A 111 8.41 6.56 -10.14
N ILE A 112 8.49 6.27 -8.84
CA ILE A 112 9.69 6.54 -8.03
C ILE A 112 10.62 5.33 -7.89
N LYS A 113 10.38 4.26 -8.67
CA LYS A 113 11.17 3.00 -8.63
C LYS A 113 11.26 2.37 -7.23
N ARG A 114 10.20 2.53 -6.42
CA ARG A 114 10.06 1.90 -5.09
C ARG A 114 9.00 0.81 -5.05
N GLY A 115 8.36 0.54 -6.19
CA GLY A 115 7.46 -0.59 -6.31
C GLY A 115 7.48 -1.20 -7.70
N LYS A 116 7.07 -2.46 -7.76
CA LYS A 116 6.91 -3.23 -8.99
C LYS A 116 5.44 -3.55 -9.19
N ALA A 117 4.91 -3.24 -10.37
CA ALA A 117 3.56 -3.65 -10.73
C ALA A 117 3.44 -5.18 -10.68
N VAL A 118 2.39 -5.67 -10.04
CA VAL A 118 2.13 -7.10 -9.86
C VAL A 118 0.94 -7.48 -10.73
N ARG A 119 1.00 -8.66 -11.37
CA ARG A 119 -0.14 -9.24 -12.05
C ARG A 119 -0.97 -10.08 -11.06
N ALA A 120 -2.27 -10.22 -11.29
CA ALA A 120 -3.16 -10.95 -10.40
C ALA A 120 -2.67 -12.38 -10.08
N GLU A 121 -2.05 -13.07 -11.05
CA GLU A 121 -1.52 -14.43 -10.90
C GLU A 121 -0.31 -14.51 -9.96
N HIS A 122 0.34 -13.38 -9.70
CA HIS A 122 1.50 -13.27 -8.79
C HIS A 122 1.17 -12.49 -7.52
N ALA A 123 -0.12 -12.16 -7.32
CA ALA A 123 -0.59 -11.45 -6.14
C ALA A 123 -0.33 -12.27 -4.88
N ARG A 124 0.12 -11.61 -3.83
CA ARG A 124 0.32 -12.23 -2.51
C ARG A 124 -0.05 -11.28 -1.39
N SER A 125 -0.14 -11.83 -0.17
CA SER A 125 -0.27 -11.04 1.05
C SER A 125 0.77 -9.91 1.11
N GLY A 126 0.34 -8.71 1.48
CA GLY A 126 1.20 -7.53 1.58
C GLY A 126 1.33 -6.71 0.30
N ASP A 127 0.89 -7.21 -0.86
CA ASP A 127 0.80 -6.37 -2.05
C ASP A 127 -0.24 -5.27 -1.84
N PHE A 128 0.08 -4.05 -2.26
CA PHE A 128 -0.87 -2.95 -2.27
C PHE A 128 -1.80 -3.07 -3.48
N ILE A 129 -3.03 -2.59 -3.32
CA ILE A 129 -4.04 -2.57 -4.37
C ILE A 129 -4.70 -1.20 -4.46
N GLN A 130 -4.88 -0.70 -5.68
CA GLN A 130 -5.94 0.23 -6.04
C GLN A 130 -6.90 -0.52 -6.95
N TYR A 131 -8.21 -0.43 -6.69
CA TYR A 131 -9.20 -1.01 -7.57
C TYR A 131 -10.38 -0.08 -7.83
N TRP A 132 -11.04 -0.34 -8.95
CA TRP A 132 -12.32 0.23 -9.32
C TRP A 132 -13.28 -0.90 -9.68
N ILE A 133 -14.47 -0.90 -9.11
CA ILE A 133 -15.51 -1.89 -9.40
C ILE A 133 -16.73 -1.16 -9.94
N LYS A 134 -17.27 -1.66 -11.04
CA LYS A 134 -18.50 -1.15 -11.64
C LYS A 134 -19.70 -1.81 -10.97
N SER A 135 -20.56 -1.03 -10.34
CA SER A 135 -21.82 -1.52 -9.77
C SER A 135 -22.85 -1.81 -10.86
N LYS A 136 -23.93 -2.49 -10.49
CA LYS A 136 -25.02 -2.87 -11.42
C LYS A 136 -25.70 -1.67 -12.08
N ASN A 137 -25.73 -0.52 -11.41
CA ASN A 137 -26.26 0.75 -11.96
C ASN A 137 -25.24 1.48 -12.87
N GLY A 138 -24.06 0.91 -13.09
CA GLY A 138 -23.03 1.47 -13.97
C GLY A 138 -22.06 2.45 -13.31
N GLU A 139 -22.27 2.81 -12.05
CA GLU A 139 -21.35 3.67 -11.29
C GLU A 139 -20.04 2.94 -10.96
N TRP A 140 -18.96 3.69 -10.82
CA TRP A 140 -17.66 3.15 -10.42
C TRP A 140 -17.38 3.47 -8.96
N PHE A 141 -17.03 2.44 -8.19
CA PHE A 141 -16.56 2.56 -6.82
C PHE A 141 -15.04 2.31 -6.76
N GLY A 142 -14.30 3.27 -6.23
CA GLY A 142 -12.85 3.19 -6.05
C GLY A 142 -12.44 2.87 -4.62
N HIS A 143 -11.36 2.11 -4.46
CA HIS A 143 -10.79 1.82 -3.14
C HIS A 143 -9.32 1.43 -3.21
N SER A 144 -8.61 1.62 -2.10
CA SER A 144 -7.21 1.25 -1.91
C SER A 144 -7.00 0.47 -0.62
N GLY A 145 -6.01 -0.42 -0.59
CA GLY A 145 -5.66 -1.20 0.59
C GLY A 145 -4.46 -2.11 0.38
N LEU A 146 -4.32 -3.12 1.23
CA LEU A 146 -3.33 -4.18 1.13
C LEU A 146 -4.04 -5.53 0.99
N LEU A 147 -3.49 -6.45 0.20
CA LEU A 147 -3.99 -7.82 0.16
C LEU A 147 -3.65 -8.50 1.48
N GLU A 148 -4.66 -8.97 2.22
CA GLU A 148 -4.43 -9.73 3.45
C GLU A 148 -4.27 -11.22 3.15
N LYS A 149 -5.18 -11.77 2.34
CA LYS A 149 -5.14 -13.17 1.91
C LYS A 149 -5.45 -13.22 0.43
N VAL A 150 -4.77 -14.09 -0.30
CA VAL A 150 -5.01 -14.37 -1.71
C VAL A 150 -5.39 -15.84 -1.84
N TYR A 151 -6.41 -16.11 -2.63
CA TYR A 151 -7.01 -17.41 -2.85
C TYR A 151 -7.03 -17.69 -4.34
N THR A 152 -6.76 -18.94 -4.71
CA THR A 152 -7.00 -19.42 -6.08
C THR A 152 -7.88 -20.65 -6.00
N LYS A 153 -9.06 -20.57 -6.61
CA LYS A 153 -10.00 -21.69 -6.68
C LYS A 153 -10.64 -21.71 -8.07
N ASP A 154 -10.60 -22.85 -8.73
CA ASP A 154 -11.22 -23.07 -10.06
C ASP A 154 -10.78 -22.01 -11.10
N GLY A 155 -9.51 -21.60 -11.06
CA GLY A 155 -8.94 -20.57 -11.93
C GLY A 155 -9.32 -19.12 -11.57
N ILE A 156 -10.17 -18.92 -10.55
CA ILE A 156 -10.54 -17.61 -10.04
C ILE A 156 -9.55 -17.21 -8.95
N ILE A 157 -8.99 -16.00 -9.08
CA ILE A 157 -8.07 -15.42 -8.11
C ILE A 157 -8.84 -14.38 -7.29
N GLU A 158 -8.98 -14.63 -5.99
CA GLU A 158 -9.68 -13.74 -5.08
C GLU A 158 -8.77 -13.27 -3.96
N ALA A 159 -9.08 -12.13 -3.34
CA ALA A 159 -8.37 -11.67 -2.16
C ALA A 159 -9.29 -11.02 -1.13
N THR A 160 -8.89 -11.08 0.14
CA THR A 160 -9.40 -10.15 1.16
C THR A 160 -8.48 -8.94 1.22
N VAL A 161 -9.05 -7.76 1.43
CA VAL A 161 -8.31 -6.50 1.46
C VAL A 161 -8.32 -5.96 2.88
N PHE A 162 -7.15 -5.65 3.43
CA PHE A 162 -7.01 -4.93 4.69
C PHE A 162 -6.82 -3.43 4.40
N GLY A 163 -7.65 -2.59 5.01
CA GLY A 163 -7.60 -1.15 4.79
C GLY A 163 -8.63 -0.38 5.61
N SER A 164 -8.67 0.94 5.43
CA SER A 164 -9.75 1.76 6.01
C SER A 164 -11.00 1.67 5.13
N HIS A 165 -12.07 1.04 5.62
CA HIS A 165 -13.29 0.81 4.85
C HIS A 165 -14.48 1.60 5.42
N LYS A 166 -15.28 2.18 4.52
CA LYS A 166 -16.56 2.81 4.88
C LYS A 166 -17.53 1.81 5.52
N SER A 167 -17.55 0.57 5.04
CA SER A 167 -18.47 -0.49 5.50
C SER A 167 -18.18 -1.02 6.90
N SER A 168 -16.95 -0.87 7.40
CA SER A 168 -16.57 -1.17 8.78
C SER A 168 -16.41 0.07 9.64
N ASN A 169 -16.63 1.26 9.07
CA ASN A 169 -16.37 2.55 9.70
C ASN A 169 -14.97 2.66 10.35
N GLY A 170 -13.93 2.17 9.67
CA GLY A 170 -12.56 2.17 10.20
C GLY A 170 -11.67 1.15 9.51
N ILE A 171 -10.50 0.88 10.10
CA ILE A 171 -9.49 -0.04 9.55
C ILE A 171 -9.81 -1.48 9.92
N SER A 172 -10.01 -2.34 8.93
CA SER A 172 -10.27 -3.77 9.13
C SER A 172 -10.01 -4.58 7.86
N THR A 173 -10.26 -5.88 7.91
CA THR A 173 -10.33 -6.72 6.72
C THR A 173 -11.70 -6.61 6.06
N SER A 174 -11.73 -6.56 4.73
CA SER A 174 -12.95 -6.58 3.94
C SER A 174 -13.81 -7.81 4.26
N LYS A 175 -15.12 -7.58 4.44
CA LYS A 175 -16.10 -8.66 4.68
C LYS A 175 -16.41 -9.51 3.43
N PHE A 176 -15.93 -9.08 2.27
CA PHE A 176 -16.09 -9.77 0.99
C PHE A 176 -14.73 -10.17 0.41
N LYS A 177 -14.76 -11.14 -0.50
CA LYS A 177 -13.63 -11.50 -1.35
C LYS A 177 -13.70 -10.73 -2.65
N LEU A 178 -12.62 -10.05 -2.98
CA LEU A 178 -12.45 -9.34 -4.24
C LEU A 178 -11.86 -10.31 -5.27
N ASN A 179 -12.62 -10.68 -6.30
CA ASN A 179 -12.03 -11.30 -7.48
C ASN A 179 -11.11 -10.27 -8.18
N LEU A 180 -9.84 -10.66 -8.39
CA LEU A 180 -8.77 -9.82 -8.94
C LEU A 180 -8.77 -9.75 -10.47
N ILE A 181 -9.69 -10.47 -11.13
CA ILE A 181 -9.84 -10.53 -12.58
C ILE A 181 -11.33 -10.36 -12.94
N GLY A 182 -11.64 -9.55 -13.94
CA GLY A 182 -13.02 -9.40 -14.43
C GLY A 182 -13.19 -8.18 -15.33
N ALA A 183 -14.22 -8.19 -16.18
CA ALA A 183 -14.52 -7.08 -17.08
C ALA A 183 -15.17 -5.88 -16.36
N ASP A 184 -15.81 -6.13 -15.23
CA ASP A 184 -16.51 -5.16 -14.37
C ASP A 184 -15.59 -4.48 -13.35
N ARG A 185 -14.28 -4.69 -13.44
CA ARG A 185 -13.31 -4.17 -12.47
C ARG A 185 -12.00 -3.80 -13.13
N LYS A 186 -11.31 -2.84 -12.52
CA LYS A 186 -9.92 -2.48 -12.83
C LYS A 186 -9.08 -2.67 -11.59
N ILE A 187 -8.06 -3.52 -11.67
CA ILE A 187 -7.23 -3.93 -10.54
C ILE A 187 -5.79 -3.50 -10.80
N PHE A 188 -5.23 -2.73 -9.88
CA PHE A 188 -3.86 -2.22 -9.97
C PHE A 188 -3.08 -2.66 -8.73
N LEU A 189 -2.30 -3.73 -8.87
CA LEU A 189 -1.47 -4.26 -7.78
C LEU A 189 -0.04 -3.74 -7.86
N VAL A 190 0.57 -3.50 -6.71
CA VAL A 190 1.98 -3.13 -6.61
C VAL A 190 2.61 -3.75 -5.38
N ARG A 191 3.84 -4.22 -5.56
CA ARG A 191 4.70 -4.72 -4.48
C ARG A 191 5.75 -3.68 -4.16
N LEU A 192 5.85 -3.30 -2.90
CA LEU A 192 6.93 -2.45 -2.40
C LEU A 192 8.27 -3.20 -2.53
N MET A 193 9.32 -2.49 -2.95
CA MET A 193 10.68 -3.01 -3.17
C MET A 193 11.66 -2.50 -2.12
#